data_AF-A0A963N2L9-F1
#
_entry.id   AF-A0A963N2L9-F1
#
_cell.length_a   1.000
_cell.length_b   1.000
_cell.length_c   1.000
_cell.angle_alpha   90.00
_cell.angle_beta   90.00
_cell.angle_gamma   90.00
#
_symmetry.space_group_name_H-M   'P 1'
#
loop_
_entity.id
_entity.type
_entity.pdbx_description
1 polymer ?
#
loop_
_entity_poly.entity_id
_entity_poly.type
_entity_poly.pdbx_seq_one_letter_code
_entity_poly.pdbx_strand_id
1 'polypeptide(L)' 'MRTVLIVGCGDVARRAIPWLAGRFRVIAMIRDAGARAALHALGARTVVADLDDRRSLRRLAGIADVVIHAAP' A
#
# COMPACT_ATOMS: atom_id res chain seq x y z
N MET A 1 6.45 8.96 -13.38
CA MET A 1 5.15 8.42 -12.95
C MET A 1 5.09 8.47 -11.42
N ARG A 2 4.06 9.08 -10.83
CA ARG A 2 3.97 9.23 -9.36
C ARG A 2 3.69 7.88 -8.68
N THR A 3 4.21 7.72 -7.46
CA THR A 3 4.04 6.55 -6.61
C THR A 3 3.14 6.86 -5.43
N VAL A 4 2.12 6.03 -5.21
CA VAL A 4 1.16 6.14 -4.12
C VAL A 4 1.37 5.00 -3.14
N LEU A 5 1.58 5.31 -1.87
CA LEU A 5 1.57 4.34 -0.77
C LEU A 5 0.19 4.35 -0.11
N ILE A 6 -0.46 3.20 -0.06
CA ILE A 6 -1.72 3.01 0.67
C ILE A 6 -1.40 2.32 2.00
N VAL A 7 -1.74 3.00 3.08
CA VAL A 7 -1.66 2.52 4.46
C VAL A 7 -3.06 2.08 4.88
N GLY A 8 -3.24 0.79 5.20
CA GLY A 8 -4.55 0.21 5.48
C GLY A 8 -5.25 -0.27 4.20
N CYS A 9 -5.13 -1.58 3.91
CA CYS A 9 -5.66 -2.20 2.69
C CYS A 9 -7.00 -2.90 2.92
N GLY A 10 -7.93 -2.21 3.59
CA GLY A 10 -9.30 -2.64 3.79
C GLY A 10 -10.16 -2.55 2.52
N ASP A 11 -11.47 -2.68 2.67
CA ASP A 11 -12.43 -2.69 1.56
C ASP A 11 -12.37 -1.42 0.67
N VAL A 12 -12.30 -0.23 1.29
CA VAL A 12 -12.19 1.04 0.56
C VAL A 12 -10.92 1.10 -0.30
N ALA A 13 -9.77 0.76 0.28
CA ALA A 13 -8.50 0.72 -0.45
C ALA A 13 -8.54 -0.27 -1.61
N ARG A 14 -9.06 -1.49 -1.39
CA ARG A 14 -9.15 -2.53 -2.43
C ARG A 14 -9.99 -2.10 -3.62
N ARG A 15 -11.09 -1.38 -3.41
CA ARG A 15 -11.92 -0.81 -4.48
C ARG A 15 -11.23 0.32 -5.24
N ALA A 16 -10.38 1.10 -4.55
CA ALA A 16 -9.64 2.20 -5.18
C ALA A 16 -8.43 1.73 -6.00
N ILE A 17 -7.77 0.63 -5.60
CA ILE A 17 -6.50 0.18 -6.18
C ILE A 17 -6.55 0.00 -7.71
N PRO A 18 -7.54 -0.66 -8.33
CA PRO A 18 -7.54 -0.85 -9.79
C PRO A 18 -7.53 0.46 -10.58
N TRP A 19 -8.31 1.45 -10.12
CA TRP A 19 -8.35 2.77 -10.77
C TRP A 19 -7.04 3.54 -10.59
N LEU A 20 -6.42 3.43 -9.40
CA LEU A 20 -5.14 4.05 -9.09
C LEU A 20 -3.99 3.39 -9.86
N ALA A 21 -3.97 2.06 -9.96
CA ALA A 21 -2.93 1.30 -10.64
C ALA A 21 -2.88 1.57 -12.14
N GLY A 22 -4.00 1.99 -12.75
CA GLY A 22 -4.03 2.47 -14.13
C GLY A 22 -3.36 3.84 -14.36
N ARG A 23 -2.98 4.57 -13.31
CA ARG A 23 -2.46 5.97 -13.39
C ARG A 23 -1.18 6.19 -12.60
N PHE A 24 -0.95 5.38 -11.58
CA PHE A 24 0.12 5.53 -10.61
C PHE A 24 0.80 4.19 -10.36
N ARG A 25 2.04 4.24 -9.86
CA ARG A 25 2.64 3.07 -9.22
C ARG A 25 2.03 2.94 -7.83
N VAL A 26 1.22 1.90 -7.61
CA VAL A 26 0.57 1.67 -6.31
C VAL A 26 1.39 0.71 -5.46
N ILE A 27 1.67 1.11 -4.23
CA ILE A 27 2.26 0.28 -3.18
C ILE A 27 1.26 0.18 -2.05
N ALA A 28 0.91 -1.04 -1.67
CA ALA A 28 0.03 -1.35 -0.56
C ALA A 28 0.86 -1.83 0.64
N MET A 29 0.68 -1.20 1.79
CA MET A 29 1.26 -1.65 3.05
C MET A 29 0.41 -2.77 3.63
N ILE A 30 1.06 -3.87 3.99
CA ILE A 30 0.44 -5.05 4.62
C ILE A 30 1.22 -5.41 5.89
N ARG A 31 0.58 -5.98 6.90
CA ARG A 31 1.27 -6.44 8.12
C ARG A 31 1.92 -7.81 7.94
N ASP A 32 1.35 -8.65 7.08
CA ASP A 32 1.81 -10.02 6.80
C ASP A 32 1.62 -10.38 5.32
N ALA A 33 2.09 -11.56 4.91
CA ALA A 33 2.09 -11.99 3.52
C ALA A 33 0.71 -12.42 2.97
N GLY A 34 -0.29 -12.63 3.82
CA GLY A 34 -1.59 -13.21 3.44
C GLY A 34 -2.36 -12.37 2.42
N ALA A 35 -2.20 -11.04 2.46
CA ALA A 35 -2.86 -10.14 1.51
C ALA A 35 -2.09 -9.93 0.19
N ARG A 36 -0.88 -10.48 0.04
CA ARG A 36 0.02 -10.17 -1.09
C ARG A 36 -0.58 -10.57 -2.44
N ALA A 37 -1.03 -11.81 -2.59
CA ALA A 37 -1.58 -12.30 -3.85
C ALA A 37 -2.83 -11.52 -4.28
N ALA A 38 -3.75 -11.27 -3.34
CA ALA A 38 -4.97 -10.51 -3.59
C ALA A 38 -4.69 -9.07 -4.06
N LEU A 39 -3.73 -8.39 -3.44
CA LEU A 39 -3.38 -7.00 -3.80
C LEU A 39 -2.61 -6.92 -5.12
N HIS A 40 -1.76 -7.90 -5.41
CA HIS A 40 -1.07 -7.99 -6.70
C HIS A 40 -2.07 -8.19 -7.85
N ALA A 41 -3.10 -9.01 -7.66
CA ALA A 41 -4.17 -9.19 -8.65
C ALA A 41 -4.94 -7.88 -8.95
N LEU A 42 -4.99 -6.95 -7.99
CA LEU A 42 -5.58 -5.62 -8.17
C LEU A 42 -4.62 -4.60 -8.82
N GLY A 43 -3.34 -4.96 -9.02
CA GLY A 43 -2.32 -4.09 -9.60
C GLY A 43 -1.43 -3.35 -8.59
N ALA A 44 -1.55 -3.65 -7.29
CA ALA A 44 -0.69 -3.07 -6.27
C ALA A 44 0.55 -3.94 -6.01
N ARG A 45 1.72 -3.29 -5.87
CA ARG A 45 2.88 -3.91 -5.23
C ARG A 45 2.67 -3.91 -3.72
N THR A 46 3.38 -4.76 -2.98
CA THR A 46 3.22 -4.84 -1.52
C THR A 46 4.51 -4.64 -0.75
N VAL A 47 4.41 -3.95 0.38
CA VAL A 47 5.49 -3.77 1.36
C VAL A 47 4.99 -4.17 2.74
N VAL A 48 5.78 -4.94 3.49
CA VAL A 48 5.36 -5.42 4.82
C VAL A 48 5.73 -4.40 5.89
N ALA A 49 4.81 -3.70 6.50
CA ALA A 49 5.16 -2.83 7.61
C ALA A 49 4.02 -2.75 8.60
N ASP A 50 4.38 -2.43 9.83
CA ASP A 50 3.45 -2.28 10.93
C ASP A 50 3.50 -0.84 11.43
N LEU A 51 2.33 -0.21 11.55
CA LEU A 51 2.24 1.17 12.06
C LEU A 51 2.61 1.24 13.54
N ASP A 52 2.43 0.14 14.26
CA ASP A 52 2.75 0.03 15.68
C ASP A 52 4.26 -0.25 15.91
N ASP A 53 5.01 -0.63 14.85
CA ASP A 53 6.47 -0.78 14.90
C ASP A 53 7.18 0.28 14.06
N ARG A 54 7.63 1.34 14.75
CA ARG A 54 8.44 2.43 14.17
C ARG A 54 9.67 1.94 13.40
N ARG A 55 10.32 0.84 13.81
CA ARG A 55 11.50 0.32 13.10
C ARG A 55 11.12 -0.24 11.73
N SER A 56 9.97 -0.89 11.63
CA SER A 56 9.45 -1.43 10.37
C SER A 56 9.16 -0.31 9.35
N LEU A 57 8.74 0.87 9.81
CA LEU A 57 8.39 2.02 8.96
C LEU A 57 9.61 2.70 8.31
N ARG A 58 10.82 2.50 8.85
CA ARG A 58 12.05 3.11 8.31
C ARG A 58 12.25 2.82 6.82
N ARG A 59 11.83 1.64 6.36
CA ARG A 59 11.93 1.22 4.96
C ARG A 59 10.92 1.88 4.02
N LEU A 60 9.93 2.59 4.58
CA LEU A 60 8.94 3.36 3.82
C LEU A 60 9.43 4.78 3.53
N ALA A 61 10.53 5.21 4.13
CA ALA A 61 11.09 6.54 3.88
C ALA A 61 11.45 6.69 2.39
N GLY A 62 10.89 7.71 1.75
CA GLY A 62 11.17 8.06 0.35
C GLY A 62 10.58 7.13 -0.71
N ILE A 63 9.74 6.14 -0.35
CA ILE A 63 9.22 5.17 -1.33
C ILE A 63 8.02 5.67 -2.15
N ALA A 64 7.37 6.76 -1.74
CA ALA A 64 6.16 7.26 -2.36
C ALA A 64 6.10 8.80 -2.37
N ASP A 65 5.47 9.35 -3.40
CA ASP A 65 5.22 10.79 -3.56
C ASP A 65 3.95 11.22 -2.80
N VAL A 66 3.01 10.29 -2.64
CA VAL A 66 1.72 10.50 -1.99
C VAL A 66 1.41 9.32 -1.07
N VAL A 67 0.84 9.62 0.09
CA VAL A 67 0.36 8.60 1.05
C VAL A 67 -1.15 8.74 1.18
N ILE A 68 -1.87 7.62 1.01
CA ILE A 68 -3.29 7.48 1.34
C ILE A 68 -3.37 6.71 2.66
N HIS A 69 -3.80 7.37 3.72
CA HIS A 69 -4.03 6.74 5.02
C HIS A 69 -5.50 6.31 5.14
N ALA A 70 -5.74 5.01 5.06
CA ALA A 70 -7.04 4.35 5.20
C ALA A 70 -7.06 3.32 6.34
N ALA A 71 -6.05 3.35 7.21
CA ALA A 71 -6.10 2.65 8.49
C ALA A 71 -7.03 3.43 9.46
N PRO A 72 -7.81 2.72 10.29
CA PRO A 72 -8.69 3.33 11.29
C PRO A 72 -7.92 4.05 12.40
#